data_AF-A0A7C6CW23-F1
#
_entry.id   AF-A0A7C6CW23-F1
#
_cell.length_a   1.000
_cell.length_b   1.000
_cell.length_c   1.000
_cell.angle_alpha   90.00
_cell.angle_beta   90.00
_cell.angle_gamma   90.00
#
_symmetry.space_group_name_H-M   'P 1'
#
loop_
_entity.id
_entity.type
_entity.pdbx_description
1 polymer ?
#
loop_
_entity_poly.entity_id
_entity_poly.type
_entity_poly.pdbx_seq_one_letter_code
_entity_poly.pdbx_strand_id
1 'polypeptide(L)'
;MDFKKLNTKENAKRIRIISMILSLIAIVVIGLSSIAPIIRAYIPGSMDPEFDWGVYPGQEFLGWQVTFVHWGTNIPIADRRAFTTNPLMVMAMVGTCLVLLITMLMMRRGKRLKKGILELVAAAFLIFTAIVYFSACPIILTTAGNLTLDALTAANNLGNYHLCWYAIFVGVVSLVIAIAKLVSAAFFIGFRKTDDIKK
;
A
#
# COMPACT_ATOMS: atom_id res chain seq x y z
N MET A 1 -36.21 19.00 -22.82
CA MET A 1 -35.11 18.06 -22.49
C MET A 1 -34.52 18.50 -21.15
N ASP A 2 -34.50 17.61 -20.17
CA ASP A 2 -34.32 17.96 -18.75
C ASP A 2 -32.83 18.24 -18.43
N PHE A 3 -32.39 19.51 -18.50
CA PHE A 3 -30.99 19.94 -18.34
C PHE A 3 -30.31 19.38 -17.08
N LYS A 4 -31.08 19.15 -16.01
CA LYS A 4 -30.59 18.57 -14.74
C LYS A 4 -30.13 17.11 -14.88
N LYS A 5 -30.77 16.33 -15.77
CA LYS A 5 -30.40 14.93 -16.08
C LYS A 5 -29.20 14.82 -17.01
N LEU A 6 -29.00 15.81 -17.89
CA LEU A 6 -27.84 15.83 -18.79
C LEU A 6 -26.54 16.05 -17.99
N ASN A 7 -26.57 17.03 -17.09
CA ASN A 7 -25.42 17.42 -16.26
C ASN A 7 -24.97 16.29 -15.31
N THR A 8 -25.91 15.50 -14.77
CA THR A 8 -25.59 14.36 -13.89
C THR A 8 -24.95 13.17 -14.61
N LYS A 9 -25.33 12.89 -15.86
CA LYS A 9 -24.70 11.81 -16.66
C LYS A 9 -23.27 12.19 -17.05
N GLU A 10 -23.05 13.44 -17.42
CA GLU A 10 -21.72 13.94 -17.77
C GLU A 10 -20.79 13.96 -16.56
N ASN A 11 -21.27 14.45 -15.41
CA ASN A 11 -20.52 14.43 -14.15
C ASN A 11 -20.17 13.01 -13.72
N ALA A 12 -21.10 12.05 -13.85
CA ALA A 12 -20.81 10.64 -13.55
C ALA A 12 -19.74 10.04 -14.49
N LYS A 13 -19.69 10.47 -15.76
CA LYS A 13 -18.65 10.06 -16.70
C LYS A 13 -17.29 10.65 -16.31
N ARG A 14 -17.25 11.94 -15.95
CA ARG A 14 -16.03 12.65 -15.49
C ARG A 14 -15.46 12.02 -14.22
N ILE A 15 -16.29 11.85 -13.19
CA ILE A 15 -15.90 11.20 -11.91
C ILE A 15 -15.32 9.82 -12.15
N ARG A 16 -15.95 9.01 -13.02
CA ARG A 16 -15.42 7.68 -13.37
C ARG A 16 -14.04 7.77 -14.01
N ILE A 17 -13.83 8.68 -14.96
CA ILE A 17 -12.53 8.83 -15.64
C ILE A 17 -11.45 9.24 -14.64
N ILE A 18 -11.72 10.26 -13.82
CA ILE A 18 -10.81 10.73 -12.76
C ILE A 18 -10.47 9.58 -11.82
N SER A 19 -11.48 8.85 -11.36
CA SER A 19 -11.30 7.69 -10.49
C SER A 19 -10.40 6.60 -11.10
N MET A 20 -10.57 6.31 -12.39
CA MET A 20 -9.70 5.35 -13.10
C MET A 20 -8.26 5.85 -13.20
N ILE A 21 -8.06 7.15 -13.48
CA ILE A 21 -6.73 7.77 -13.52
C ILE A 21 -6.05 7.69 -12.15
N LEU A 22 -6.78 8.00 -11.08
CA LEU A 22 -6.25 7.90 -9.72
C LEU A 22 -5.87 6.46 -9.35
N SER A 23 -6.67 5.46 -9.75
CA SER A 23 -6.29 4.05 -9.59
C SER A 23 -5.01 3.70 -10.36
N LEU A 24 -4.82 4.23 -11.56
CA LEU A 24 -3.62 3.99 -12.35
C LEU A 24 -2.38 4.63 -11.68
N ILE A 25 -2.50 5.86 -11.18
CA ILE A 25 -1.44 6.53 -10.42
C ILE A 25 -1.06 5.70 -9.19
N ALA A 26 -2.04 5.23 -8.42
CA ALA A 26 -1.80 4.37 -7.25
C ALA A 26 -1.07 3.08 -7.64
N ILE A 27 -1.48 2.40 -8.72
CA ILE A 27 -0.81 1.19 -9.21
C ILE A 27 0.65 1.47 -9.55
N VAL A 28 0.96 2.59 -10.23
CA VAL A 28 2.34 2.94 -10.58
C VAL A 28 3.17 3.23 -9.34
N VAL A 29 2.66 4.07 -8.43
CA VAL A 29 3.37 4.48 -7.20
C VAL A 29 3.61 3.27 -6.28
N ILE A 30 2.60 2.43 -6.08
CA ILE A 30 2.70 1.21 -5.28
C ILE A 30 3.59 0.17 -6.01
N GLY A 31 3.51 0.05 -7.34
CA GLY A 31 4.34 -0.89 -8.09
C GLY A 31 5.83 -0.55 -8.03
N LEU A 32 6.17 0.75 -8.06
CA LEU A 32 7.54 1.24 -7.96
C LEU A 32 8.18 0.99 -6.59
N SER A 33 7.43 0.68 -5.54
CA SER A 33 8.03 0.26 -4.26
C SER A 33 8.76 -1.09 -4.33
N SER A 34 8.55 -1.85 -5.41
CA SER A 34 9.34 -3.06 -5.68
C SER A 34 10.82 -2.77 -5.94
N ILE A 35 11.15 -1.54 -6.35
CA ILE A 35 12.52 -1.12 -6.68
C ILE A 35 12.96 0.12 -5.89
N ALA A 36 12.07 0.72 -5.09
CA ALA A 36 12.37 1.87 -4.26
C ALA A 36 12.58 1.48 -2.79
N PRO A 37 13.48 2.16 -2.08
CA PRO A 37 13.78 1.87 -0.68
C PRO A 37 12.63 2.30 0.24
N ILE A 38 12.13 1.37 1.05
CA ILE A 38 11.04 1.58 2.00
C ILE A 38 11.58 1.77 3.41
N ILE A 39 12.65 1.06 3.76
CA ILE A 39 13.26 1.12 5.09
C ILE A 39 14.77 1.22 4.94
N ARG A 40 15.39 2.01 5.80
CA ARG A 40 16.84 2.07 5.94
C ARG A 40 17.20 1.60 7.34
N ALA A 41 18.13 0.65 7.41
CA ALA A 41 18.74 0.23 8.66
C ALA A 41 20.23 0.54 8.65
N TYR A 42 20.71 1.11 9.74
CA TYR A 42 22.09 1.39 10.04
C TYR A 42 22.41 0.69 11.35
N ILE A 43 23.07 -0.46 11.33
CA ILE A 43 23.45 -1.16 12.56
C ILE A 43 24.95 -0.93 12.76
N PRO A 44 25.36 0.07 13.56
CA PRO A 44 26.78 0.28 13.83
C PRO A 44 27.29 -0.84 14.74
N GLY A 45 28.33 -1.53 14.29
CA GLY A 45 29.15 -2.37 15.15
C GLY A 45 28.66 -3.80 15.41
N SER A 46 28.08 -4.49 14.43
CA SER A 46 27.99 -5.96 14.53
C SER A 46 29.36 -6.61 14.30
N MET A 47 30.29 -6.42 15.25
CA MET A 47 31.51 -7.23 15.36
C MET A 47 31.24 -8.56 16.10
N ASP A 48 30.00 -8.84 16.47
CA ASP A 48 29.60 -10.16 16.96
C ASP A 48 29.29 -11.06 15.75
N PRO A 49 30.07 -12.14 15.50
CA PRO A 49 29.88 -13.02 14.34
C PRO A 49 28.51 -13.70 14.31
N GLU A 50 27.83 -13.83 15.46
CA GLU A 50 26.47 -14.36 15.55
C GLU A 50 25.40 -13.38 15.02
N PHE A 51 25.72 -12.09 15.00
CA PHE A 51 24.90 -10.99 14.53
C PHE A 51 25.52 -10.32 13.30
N ASP A 52 26.34 -11.02 12.51
CA ASP A 52 26.68 -10.55 11.16
C ASP A 52 25.50 -10.86 10.23
N TRP A 53 24.52 -9.96 10.26
CA TRP A 53 23.30 -10.07 9.44
C TRP A 53 23.60 -9.86 7.94
N GLY A 54 24.87 -9.70 7.52
CA GLY A 54 25.24 -9.36 6.15
C GLY A 54 24.65 -8.02 5.69
N VAL A 55 24.32 -7.14 6.64
CA VAL A 55 23.75 -5.81 6.42
C VAL A 55 24.87 -4.78 6.47
N TYR A 56 25.22 -4.21 5.32
CA TYR A 56 26.17 -3.10 5.29
C TYR A 56 25.57 -1.88 6.01
N PRO A 57 26.37 -1.08 6.75
CA PRO A 57 25.87 0.13 7.39
C PRO A 57 25.15 1.03 6.37
N GLY A 58 23.87 1.32 6.60
CA GLY A 58 23.05 2.18 5.75
C GLY A 58 22.35 1.46 4.59
N GLN A 59 22.30 0.13 4.61
CA GLN A 59 21.56 -0.65 3.62
C GLN A 59 20.07 -0.26 3.59
N GLU A 60 19.57 -0.14 2.37
CA GLU A 60 18.16 0.15 2.11
C GLU A 60 17.43 -1.11 1.67
N PHE A 61 16.21 -1.28 2.16
CA PHE A 61 15.36 -2.42 1.89
C PHE A 61 14.19 -2.00 1.01
N LEU A 62 14.02 -2.71 -0.10
CA LEU A 62 12.93 -2.51 -1.05
C LEU A 62 11.61 -3.01 -0.45
N GLY A 63 10.47 -2.58 -1.00
CA GLY A 63 9.15 -2.93 -0.44
C GLY A 63 8.87 -4.43 -0.36
N TRP A 64 9.41 -5.24 -1.28
CA TRP A 64 9.28 -6.70 -1.18
C TRP A 64 10.23 -7.35 -0.17
N GLN A 65 11.28 -6.63 0.28
CA GLN A 65 12.33 -7.10 1.20
C GLN A 65 12.10 -6.61 2.64
N VAL A 66 10.85 -6.53 3.12
CA VAL A 66 10.53 -5.94 4.44
C VAL A 66 10.14 -7.01 5.48
N THR A 67 10.92 -8.09 5.66
CA THR A 67 10.78 -9.01 6.83
C THR A 67 12.07 -9.70 7.22
N PHE A 68 12.19 -10.10 8.49
CA PHE A 68 13.23 -11.01 8.97
C PHE A 68 12.65 -12.30 9.55
N VAL A 69 13.27 -13.43 9.16
CA VAL A 69 13.34 -14.78 9.77
C VAL A 69 12.10 -15.24 10.57
N HIS A 70 11.09 -15.74 9.86
CA HIS A 70 10.32 -16.96 10.19
C HIS A 70 9.18 -17.29 9.19
N TRP A 71 8.97 -16.46 8.16
CA TRP A 71 7.90 -16.68 7.15
C TRP A 71 8.38 -16.93 5.71
N GLY A 72 9.68 -17.13 5.50
CA GLY A 72 10.23 -17.49 4.19
C GLY A 72 11.46 -18.37 4.35
N THR A 73 11.58 -19.40 3.51
CA THR A 73 12.81 -20.18 3.36
C THR A 73 13.96 -19.21 3.09
N ASN A 74 14.97 -19.26 3.95
CA ASN A 74 16.25 -18.58 3.74
C ASN A 74 16.77 -19.04 2.38
N ILE A 75 16.70 -18.20 1.34
CA ILE A 75 17.42 -18.45 0.10
C ILE A 75 18.80 -17.82 0.30
N PRO A 76 19.85 -18.61 0.53
CA PRO A 76 21.19 -18.08 0.67
C PRO A 76 21.66 -17.62 -0.70
N ILE A 77 21.50 -16.34 -1.00
CA ILE A 77 22.23 -15.71 -2.09
C ILE A 77 23.48 -15.11 -1.45
N ALA A 78 24.61 -15.80 -1.62
CA ALA A 78 25.97 -15.35 -1.31
C ALA A 78 26.08 -14.40 -0.10
N ASP A 79 26.20 -14.98 1.09
CA ASP A 79 26.61 -14.30 2.33
C ASP A 79 25.70 -13.18 2.88
N ARG A 80 24.47 -13.00 2.37
CA ARG A 80 23.54 -11.98 2.89
C ARG A 80 22.31 -12.60 3.56
N ARG A 81 22.36 -12.66 4.90
CA ARG A 81 21.27 -13.13 5.76
C ARG A 81 20.49 -11.94 6.30
N ALA A 82 19.71 -11.27 5.44
CA ALA A 82 18.94 -10.15 5.94
C ALA A 82 17.43 -10.23 5.74
N PHE A 83 16.88 -9.91 4.58
CA PHE A 83 15.44 -9.70 4.50
C PHE A 83 14.72 -10.65 3.52
N THR A 84 13.62 -11.25 3.98
CA THR A 84 12.71 -12.11 3.22
C THR A 84 11.39 -11.38 2.91
N THR A 85 10.50 -12.03 2.16
CA THR A 85 9.22 -11.48 1.70
C THR A 85 8.18 -11.34 2.81
N ASN A 86 7.65 -10.14 3.02
CA ASN A 86 6.63 -9.89 4.05
C ASN A 86 5.22 -10.04 3.47
N PRO A 87 4.39 -10.96 4.00
CA PRO A 87 3.06 -11.16 3.45
C PRO A 87 2.16 -9.92 3.58
N LEU A 88 2.27 -9.12 4.64
CA LEU A 88 1.51 -7.87 4.78
C LEU A 88 1.95 -6.83 3.75
N MET A 89 3.26 -6.67 3.55
CA MET A 89 3.78 -5.72 2.57
C MET A 89 3.46 -6.17 1.13
N VAL A 90 3.55 -7.47 0.84
CA VAL A 90 3.12 -8.04 -0.44
C VAL A 90 1.62 -7.86 -0.67
N MET A 91 0.78 -8.07 0.34
CA MET A 91 -0.66 -7.79 0.23
C MET A 91 -0.92 -6.30 -0.01
N ALA A 92 -0.22 -5.41 0.68
CA ALA A 92 -0.32 -3.96 0.49
C ALA A 92 0.17 -3.52 -0.89
N MET A 93 1.14 -4.22 -1.47
CA MET A 93 1.67 -3.95 -2.80
C MET A 93 0.84 -4.63 -3.90
N VAL A 94 1.02 -5.94 -4.02
CA VAL A 94 0.46 -6.76 -5.09
C VAL A 94 -1.05 -6.89 -4.93
N GLY A 95 -1.53 -7.14 -3.72
CA GLY A 95 -2.96 -7.26 -3.43
C GLY A 95 -3.72 -5.98 -3.79
N THR A 96 -3.22 -4.82 -3.37
CA THR A 96 -3.82 -3.53 -3.70
C THR A 96 -3.75 -3.23 -5.21
N CYS A 97 -2.61 -3.46 -5.87
CA CYS A 97 -2.49 -3.28 -7.31
C CYS A 97 -3.51 -4.14 -8.09
N LEU A 98 -3.68 -5.41 -7.71
CA LEU A 98 -4.67 -6.30 -8.32
C LEU A 98 -6.10 -5.81 -8.09
N VAL A 99 -6.44 -5.41 -6.87
CA VAL A 99 -7.78 -4.87 -6.56
C VAL A 99 -8.05 -3.61 -7.36
N LEU A 100 -7.10 -2.68 -7.44
CA LEU A 100 -7.25 -1.45 -8.22
C LEU A 100 -7.40 -1.75 -9.72
N LEU A 101 -6.65 -2.71 -10.26
CA LEU A 101 -6.77 -3.11 -11.66
C LEU A 101 -8.15 -3.72 -11.95
N ILE A 102 -8.58 -4.68 -11.12
CA ILE A 102 -9.87 -5.37 -11.28
C ILE A 102 -11.03 -4.37 -11.13
N THR A 103 -11.02 -3.54 -10.09
CA THR A 103 -12.06 -2.52 -9.86
C THR A 103 -12.12 -1.52 -11.01
N MET A 104 -10.97 -1.07 -11.53
CA MET A 104 -10.88 -0.19 -12.70
C MET A 104 -11.50 -0.81 -13.96
N LEU A 105 -11.22 -2.09 -14.24
CA LEU A 105 -11.79 -2.81 -15.39
C LEU A 105 -13.31 -2.98 -15.23
N MET A 106 -13.77 -3.37 -14.04
CA MET A 106 -15.18 -3.62 -13.75
C MET A 106 -16.02 -2.33 -13.72
N MET A 107 -15.43 -1.19 -13.37
CA MET A 107 -16.10 0.12 -13.39
C MET A 107 -16.59 0.53 -14.78
N ARG A 108 -16.01 -0.03 -15.87
CA ARG A 108 -16.43 0.27 -17.25
C ARG A 108 -17.87 -0.18 -17.53
N ARG A 109 -18.28 -1.35 -17.03
CA ARG A 109 -19.55 -2.02 -17.36
C ARG A 109 -20.57 -2.06 -16.21
N GLY A 110 -20.22 -1.60 -15.01
CA GLY A 110 -21.09 -1.67 -13.84
C GLY A 110 -22.29 -0.70 -13.83
N LYS A 111 -23.42 -1.15 -13.26
CA LYS A 111 -24.51 -0.27 -12.79
C LYS A 111 -24.00 0.64 -11.65
N ARG A 112 -24.69 1.77 -11.38
CA ARG A 112 -24.23 2.78 -10.40
C ARG A 112 -23.91 2.20 -9.02
N LEU A 113 -24.77 1.36 -8.44
CA LEU A 113 -24.52 0.71 -7.15
C LEU A 113 -23.23 -0.12 -7.15
N LYS A 114 -23.04 -0.96 -8.18
CA LYS A 114 -21.84 -1.78 -8.33
C LYS A 114 -20.58 -0.92 -8.43
N LYS A 115 -20.65 0.23 -9.14
CA LYS A 115 -19.55 1.19 -9.20
C LYS A 115 -19.21 1.75 -7.82
N GLY A 116 -20.22 2.17 -7.05
CA GLY A 116 -20.02 2.63 -5.68
C GLY A 116 -19.35 1.59 -4.78
N ILE A 117 -19.80 0.33 -4.84
CA ILE A 117 -19.18 -0.77 -4.07
C ILE A 117 -17.73 -1.02 -4.50
N LEU A 118 -17.44 -1.04 -5.80
CA LEU A 118 -16.07 -1.21 -6.30
C LEU A 118 -15.13 -0.10 -5.80
N GLU A 119 -15.63 1.14 -5.72
CA GLU A 119 -14.86 2.28 -5.20
C GLU A 119 -14.61 2.17 -3.69
N LEU A 120 -15.58 1.64 -2.91
CA LEU A 120 -15.37 1.36 -1.48
C LEU A 120 -14.31 0.27 -1.26
N VAL A 121 -14.36 -0.81 -2.06
CA VAL A 121 -13.35 -1.88 -1.99
C VAL A 121 -11.96 -1.33 -2.34
N ALA A 122 -11.86 -0.53 -3.41
CA ALA A 122 -10.61 0.14 -3.76
C ALA A 122 -10.09 1.05 -2.64
N ALA A 123 -10.97 1.85 -2.02
CA ALA A 123 -10.62 2.71 -0.90
C ALA A 123 -10.09 1.92 0.31
N ALA A 124 -10.75 0.81 0.67
CA ALA A 124 -10.35 -0.02 1.80
C ALA A 124 -8.92 -0.59 1.62
N PHE A 125 -8.60 -1.09 0.43
CA PHE A 125 -7.25 -1.59 0.13
C PHE A 125 -6.19 -0.49 0.10
N LEU A 126 -6.54 0.72 -0.37
CA LEU A 126 -5.64 1.86 -0.31
C LEU A 126 -5.38 2.34 1.13
N ILE A 127 -6.40 2.33 2.00
CA ILE A 127 -6.25 2.62 3.43
C ILE A 127 -5.35 1.56 4.08
N PHE A 128 -5.63 0.28 3.83
CA PHE A 128 -4.78 -0.82 4.29
C PHE A 128 -3.33 -0.64 3.84
N THR A 129 -3.11 -0.29 2.58
CA THR A 129 -1.77 0.00 2.04
C THR A 129 -1.13 1.14 2.81
N ALA A 130 -1.81 2.26 3.00
CA ALA A 130 -1.26 3.40 3.73
C ALA A 130 -0.84 3.03 5.16
N ILE A 131 -1.67 2.26 5.87
CA ILE A 131 -1.37 1.75 7.21
C ILE A 131 -0.11 0.89 7.19
N VAL A 132 0.00 -0.05 6.25
CA VAL A 132 1.16 -0.94 6.15
C VAL A 132 2.45 -0.17 5.84
N TYR A 133 2.40 0.84 4.98
CA TYR A 133 3.58 1.64 4.66
C TYR A 133 4.02 2.55 5.82
N PHE A 134 3.08 3.19 6.53
CA PHE A 134 3.44 3.98 7.72
C PHE A 134 3.92 3.11 8.88
N SER A 135 3.39 1.90 8.99
CA SER A 135 3.77 0.93 10.01
C SER A 135 4.89 -0.01 9.55
N ALA A 136 5.57 0.26 8.43
CA ALA A 136 6.57 -0.67 7.90
C ALA A 136 7.70 -0.93 8.91
N CYS A 137 8.10 0.10 9.67
CA CYS A 137 9.08 -0.02 10.74
C CYS A 137 8.60 -0.94 11.89
N PRO A 138 7.44 -0.68 12.54
CA PRO A 138 6.85 -1.59 13.52
C PRO A 138 6.56 -3.01 13.00
N ILE A 139 6.12 -3.15 11.76
CA ILE A 139 5.76 -4.44 11.16
C ILE A 139 6.97 -5.37 11.14
N ILE A 140 8.16 -4.86 10.83
CA ILE A 140 9.39 -5.66 10.94
C ILE A 140 9.58 -6.18 12.35
N LEU A 141 9.42 -5.33 13.38
CA LEU A 141 9.60 -5.73 14.78
C LEU A 141 8.64 -6.85 15.17
N THR A 142 7.37 -6.77 14.75
CA THR A 142 6.37 -7.82 15.05
C THR A 142 6.62 -9.15 14.36
N THR A 143 7.50 -9.17 13.36
CA THR A 143 7.85 -10.37 12.60
C THR A 143 9.25 -10.91 12.94
N ALA A 144 10.02 -10.19 13.76
CA ALA A 144 11.32 -10.61 14.21
C ALA A 144 11.21 -11.71 15.28
N GLY A 145 12.05 -12.73 15.20
CA GLY A 145 12.23 -13.72 16.28
C GLY A 145 12.88 -13.10 17.54
N ASN A 146 12.86 -13.83 18.65
CA ASN A 146 13.27 -13.29 19.96
C ASN A 146 14.70 -12.69 19.98
N LEU A 147 15.69 -13.38 19.40
CA LEU A 147 17.08 -12.89 19.32
C LEU A 147 17.24 -11.66 18.42
N THR A 148 16.39 -11.53 17.41
CA THR A 148 16.45 -10.46 16.40
C THR A 148 15.64 -9.23 16.81
N LEU A 149 14.64 -9.42 17.66
CA LEU A 149 13.78 -8.37 18.20
C LEU A 149 14.53 -7.41 19.12
N ASP A 150 15.38 -7.92 20.03
CA ASP A 150 16.13 -7.07 20.98
C ASP A 150 17.12 -6.16 20.24
N ALA A 151 17.83 -6.70 19.25
CA ALA A 151 18.77 -5.95 18.42
C ALA A 151 18.06 -4.88 17.57
N LEU A 152 16.92 -5.21 16.96
CA LEU A 152 16.13 -4.24 16.18
C LEU A 152 15.48 -3.18 17.06
N THR A 153 15.05 -3.54 18.27
CA THR A 153 14.49 -2.61 19.25
C THR A 153 15.57 -1.64 19.74
N ALA A 154 16.77 -2.14 20.05
CA ALA A 154 17.92 -1.31 20.39
C ALA A 154 18.32 -0.38 19.23
N ALA A 155 18.38 -0.89 17.99
CA ALA A 155 18.65 -0.08 16.80
C ALA A 155 17.57 0.99 16.57
N ASN A 156 16.29 0.66 16.77
CA ASN A 156 15.21 1.63 16.67
C ASN A 156 15.33 2.74 17.73
N ASN A 157 15.65 2.38 18.97
CA ASN A 157 15.85 3.34 20.06
C ASN A 157 17.06 4.25 19.84
N LEU A 158 18.08 3.78 19.10
CA LEU A 158 19.27 4.55 18.73
C LEU A 158 19.08 5.41 17.47
N GLY A 159 17.88 5.43 16.86
CA GLY A 159 17.61 6.20 15.62
C GLY A 159 18.23 5.60 14.35
N ASN A 160 18.72 4.37 14.49
CA ASN A 160 19.49 3.63 13.51
C ASN A 160 18.59 2.87 12.52
N TYR A 161 17.29 2.98 12.69
CA TYR A 161 16.29 2.29 11.90
C TYR A 161 15.13 3.26 11.62
N HIS A 162 14.86 3.54 10.35
CA HIS A 162 13.85 4.52 9.99
C HIS A 162 13.17 4.23 8.65
N LEU A 163 11.97 4.80 8.54
CA LEU A 163 11.15 4.74 7.35
C LEU A 163 11.76 5.67 6.28
N CYS A 164 11.95 5.15 5.07
CA CYS A 164 12.41 5.96 3.95
C CYS A 164 11.31 6.90 3.47
N TRP A 165 11.70 8.03 2.87
CA TRP A 165 10.77 9.02 2.33
C TRP A 165 9.77 8.41 1.33
N TYR A 166 10.20 7.40 0.55
CA TYR A 166 9.35 6.77 -0.45
C TYR A 166 8.17 6.03 0.18
N ALA A 167 8.40 5.40 1.34
CA ALA A 167 7.32 4.72 2.06
C ALA A 167 6.28 5.71 2.59
N ILE A 168 6.74 6.85 3.13
CA ILE A 168 5.86 7.96 3.55
C ILE A 168 5.06 8.48 2.36
N PHE A 169 5.73 8.70 1.22
CA PHE A 169 5.10 9.16 -0.01
C PHE A 169 4.01 8.20 -0.50
N VAL A 170 4.29 6.90 -0.59
CA VAL A 170 3.29 5.88 -0.97
C VAL A 170 2.11 5.88 0.00
N GLY A 171 2.38 5.98 1.31
CA GLY A 171 1.35 6.04 2.34
C GLY A 171 0.40 7.23 2.17
N VAL A 172 0.96 8.43 2.00
CA VAL A 172 0.19 9.68 1.80
C VAL A 172 -0.61 9.63 0.50
N VAL A 173 0.02 9.24 -0.61
CA VAL A 173 -0.66 9.13 -1.92
C VAL A 173 -1.82 8.15 -1.84
N SER A 174 -1.62 7.00 -1.20
CA SER A 174 -2.67 5.99 -1.01
C SER A 174 -3.86 6.54 -0.23
N LEU A 175 -3.61 7.31 0.83
CA LEU A 175 -4.65 7.94 1.65
C LEU A 175 -5.43 9.01 0.90
N VAL A 176 -4.74 9.90 0.18
CA VAL A 176 -5.38 10.94 -0.65
C VAL A 176 -6.28 10.31 -1.70
N ILE A 177 -5.80 9.26 -2.38
CA ILE A 177 -6.58 8.55 -3.39
C ILE A 177 -7.75 7.81 -2.71
N ALA A 178 -7.55 7.19 -1.55
CA ALA A 178 -8.63 6.53 -0.82
C ALA A 178 -9.77 7.50 -0.48
N ILE A 179 -9.47 8.72 -0.04
CA ILE A 179 -10.48 9.75 0.24
C ILE A 179 -11.24 10.10 -1.04
N ALA A 180 -10.55 10.32 -2.17
CA ALA A 180 -11.20 10.58 -3.45
C ALA A 180 -12.10 9.40 -3.89
N LYS A 181 -11.69 8.17 -3.60
CA LYS A 181 -12.48 6.95 -3.85
C LYS A 181 -13.74 6.88 -2.98
N LEU A 182 -13.64 7.22 -1.70
CA LEU A 182 -14.81 7.32 -0.80
C LEU A 182 -15.80 8.38 -1.27
N VAL A 183 -15.33 9.55 -1.72
CA VAL A 183 -16.19 10.60 -2.29
C VAL A 183 -16.86 10.11 -3.57
N SER A 184 -16.13 9.44 -4.46
CA SER A 184 -16.68 8.81 -5.67
C SER A 184 -17.75 7.76 -5.34
N ALA A 185 -17.50 6.93 -4.32
CA ALA A 185 -18.45 5.93 -3.84
C ALA A 185 -19.74 6.57 -3.33
N ALA A 186 -19.63 7.60 -2.48
CA ALA A 186 -20.76 8.34 -1.95
C ALA A 186 -21.61 8.96 -3.08
N PHE A 187 -20.98 9.49 -4.13
CA PHE A 187 -21.68 9.97 -5.31
C PHE A 187 -22.45 8.84 -6.02
N PHE A 188 -21.82 7.70 -6.29
CA PHE A 188 -22.50 6.62 -7.01
C PHE A 188 -23.64 5.95 -6.22
N ILE A 189 -23.53 5.90 -4.89
CA ILE A 189 -24.54 5.31 -4.00
C ILE A 189 -25.66 6.30 -3.70
N GLY A 190 -25.32 7.55 -3.34
CA GLY A 190 -26.28 8.58 -2.92
C GLY A 190 -27.31 8.95 -3.98
N PHE A 191 -26.90 9.01 -5.25
CA PHE A 191 -27.81 9.33 -6.35
C PHE A 191 -28.82 8.22 -6.71
N ARG A 192 -28.70 7.01 -6.12
CA ARG A 192 -29.69 5.94 -6.30
C ARG A 192 -31.03 6.29 -5.63
N LYS A 193 -31.00 6.85 -4.42
CA LYS A 193 -32.24 7.17 -3.68
C LYS A 193 -33.15 8.11 -4.47
N THR A 194 -32.59 9.06 -5.22
CA THR A 194 -33.36 10.00 -6.04
C THR A 194 -34.02 9.40 -7.27
N ASP A 195 -33.49 8.30 -7.82
CA ASP A 195 -34.05 7.67 -9.03
C ASP A 195 -35.12 6.62 -8.65
N ASP A 196 -35.00 5.97 -7.48
CA ASP A 196 -35.98 4.98 -6.99
C ASP A 196 -37.22 5.65 -6.33
N ILE A 197 -37.15 6.90 -5.86
CA ILE A 197 -38.30 7.67 -5.32
C ILE A 197 -39.23 8.20 -6.43
N LYS A 198 -38.78 8.18 -7.69
CA LYS A 198 -39.54 8.68 -8.85
C LYS A 198 -40.22 7.59 -9.68
N LYS A 199 -40.24 6.35 -9.20
CA LYS A 199 -41.02 5.24 -9.74
C LYS A 199 -42.10 4.87 -8.76
#